data_AF-A0A1N6MSF4-F1
#
_entry.id   AF-A0A1N6MSF4-F1
#
_cell.length_a   1.000
_cell.length_b   1.000
_cell.length_c   1.000
_cell.angle_alpha   90.00
_cell.angle_beta   90.00
_cell.angle_gamma   90.00
#
_symmetry.space_group_name_H-M   'P 1'
#
loop_
_entity.id
_entity.type
_entity.pdbx_description
1 polymer ?
#
loop_
_entity_poly.entity_id
_entity_poly.type
_entity_poly.pdbx_seq_one_letter_code
_entity_poly.pdbx_strand_id
1 'polypeptide(L)'
;MRARNQTMVDGNAYELLLDLFETKIEQLADVIENIYSVLESLSRVIMNGKQGDEFDSALSNLAEQEDIGWKVRLCLMDSQRALNFLVRRTRLPANQLEQAREILRDIESLLPHNESLFQKVNFLMQAAMGFINIEQSRIIKIFSVVSVVFLPPTLVASSYGMNFEFMPELHWTFGYPGAIGLMIAAGLAPYLYFKRKNWL
;
A
#
# COMPACT_ATOMS: atom_id res chain seq x y z
N MET A 1 22.65 -16.32 -17.66
CA MET A 1 22.49 -17.34 -18.74
C MET A 1 23.80 -17.98 -19.23
N ARG A 2 24.99 -17.40 -18.97
CA ARG A 2 26.27 -17.99 -19.45
C ARG A 2 26.75 -19.16 -18.60
N ALA A 3 26.45 -19.18 -17.29
CA ALA A 3 26.87 -20.24 -16.37
C ALA A 3 26.06 -21.55 -16.51
N ARG A 4 24.83 -21.52 -17.05
CA ARG A 4 23.90 -22.68 -16.99
C ARG A 4 24.30 -23.89 -17.84
N ASN A 5 25.22 -23.73 -18.80
CA ASN A 5 25.57 -24.77 -19.78
C ASN A 5 27.07 -25.09 -19.87
N GLN A 6 27.93 -24.57 -18.99
CA GLN A 6 29.35 -24.92 -19.01
C GLN A 6 29.59 -26.18 -18.17
N THR A 7 29.96 -27.27 -18.84
CA THR A 7 30.53 -28.45 -18.18
C THR A 7 31.92 -28.10 -17.65
N MET A 8 32.10 -28.17 -16.33
CA MET A 8 33.40 -28.05 -15.65
C MET A 8 34.28 -29.26 -16.02
N VAL A 9 35.13 -29.13 -17.05
CA VAL A 9 35.97 -30.24 -17.53
C VAL A 9 37.26 -30.39 -16.69
N ASP A 10 37.72 -29.32 -16.01
CA ASP A 10 38.94 -29.31 -15.16
C ASP A 10 38.81 -28.33 -13.96
N GLY A 11 37.70 -28.36 -13.22
CA GLY A 11 37.37 -27.31 -12.23
C GLY A 11 38.23 -27.34 -10.95
N ASN A 12 38.90 -26.22 -10.65
CA ASN A 12 39.54 -25.98 -9.34
C ASN A 12 38.46 -25.69 -8.28
N ALA A 13 38.71 -26.02 -7.01
CA ALA A 13 37.79 -25.74 -5.89
C ALA A 13 37.39 -24.25 -5.80
N TYR A 14 38.27 -23.34 -6.19
CA TYR A 14 37.95 -21.90 -6.24
C TYR A 14 36.95 -21.55 -7.34
N GLU A 15 37.07 -22.19 -8.50
CA GLU A 15 36.22 -21.97 -9.67
C GLU A 15 34.80 -22.44 -9.37
N LEU A 16 34.66 -23.69 -8.88
CA LEU A 16 33.37 -24.23 -8.45
C LEU A 16 32.67 -23.33 -7.41
N LEU A 17 33.43 -22.80 -6.44
CA LEU A 17 32.88 -21.92 -5.42
C LEU A 17 32.40 -20.59 -6.02
N LEU A 18 33.18 -19.99 -6.91
CA LEU A 18 32.86 -18.73 -7.56
C LEU A 18 31.69 -18.87 -8.52
N ASP A 19 31.59 -19.97 -9.27
CA ASP A 19 30.45 -20.27 -10.13
C ASP A 19 29.16 -20.48 -9.34
N LEU A 20 29.26 -21.06 -8.14
CA LEU A 20 28.12 -21.18 -7.23
C LEU A 20 27.67 -19.80 -6.73
N PHE A 21 28.61 -18.91 -6.41
CA PHE A 21 28.29 -17.52 -6.09
C PHE A 21 27.65 -16.80 -7.29
N GLU A 22 28.23 -16.92 -8.49
CA GLU A 22 27.72 -16.33 -9.72
C GLU A 22 26.29 -16.80 -9.99
N THR A 23 26.04 -18.10 -9.94
CA THR A 23 24.70 -18.69 -10.11
C THR A 23 23.72 -18.18 -9.06
N LYS A 24 24.14 -18.06 -7.80
CA LYS A 24 23.32 -17.47 -6.74
C LYS A 24 22.98 -16.01 -7.04
N ILE A 25 23.93 -15.21 -7.55
CA ILE A 25 23.69 -13.81 -7.89
C ILE A 25 22.76 -13.70 -9.11
N GLU A 26 22.93 -14.52 -10.14
CA GLU A 26 21.98 -14.60 -11.28
C GLU A 26 20.57 -14.90 -10.77
N GLN A 27 20.41 -15.88 -9.87
CA GLN A 27 19.10 -16.22 -9.31
C GLN A 27 18.49 -15.08 -8.48
N LEU A 28 19.29 -14.35 -7.70
CA LEU A 28 18.80 -13.20 -6.94
C LEU A 28 18.37 -12.05 -7.86
N ALA A 29 19.06 -11.85 -8.99
CA ALA A 29 18.65 -10.88 -9.99
C ALA A 29 17.29 -11.24 -10.63
N ASP A 30 17.09 -12.52 -10.97
CA ASP A 30 15.79 -13.01 -11.49
C ASP A 30 14.65 -12.78 -10.49
N VAL A 31 14.92 -12.98 -9.19
CA VAL A 31 13.93 -12.70 -8.14
C VAL A 31 13.60 -11.21 -8.05
N ILE A 32 14.60 -10.32 -8.16
CA ILE A 32 14.39 -8.86 -8.21
C ILE A 32 13.47 -8.49 -9.39
N GLU A 33 13.74 -9.03 -10.58
CA GLU A 33 12.92 -8.78 -11.77
C GLU A 33 11.47 -9.27 -11.58
N ASN A 34 11.30 -10.45 -10.98
CA ASN A 34 9.97 -10.97 -10.68
C ASN A 34 9.22 -10.07 -9.68
N ILE A 35 9.88 -9.60 -8.62
CA ILE A 35 9.28 -8.64 -7.67
C ILE A 35 8.82 -7.38 -8.42
N TYR A 36 9.65 -6.82 -9.32
CA TYR A 36 9.25 -5.65 -10.13
C TYR A 36 7.96 -5.92 -10.92
N SER A 37 7.87 -7.08 -11.59
CA SER A 37 6.70 -7.46 -12.38
C SER A 37 5.44 -7.59 -11.52
N VAL A 38 5.56 -8.24 -10.36
CA VAL A 38 4.47 -8.36 -9.39
C VAL A 38 4.06 -7.00 -8.86
N LEU A 39 5.00 -6.15 -8.42
CA LEU A 39 4.69 -4.81 -7.92
C LEU A 39 3.99 -3.94 -8.97
N GLU A 40 4.33 -4.07 -10.25
CA GLU A 40 3.64 -3.36 -11.33
C GLU A 40 2.18 -3.83 -11.47
N SER A 41 1.93 -5.14 -11.35
CA SER A 41 0.57 -5.67 -11.34
C SER A 41 -0.24 -5.17 -10.13
N LEU A 42 0.35 -5.18 -8.93
CA LEU A 42 -0.27 -4.70 -7.70
C LEU A 42 -0.53 -3.19 -7.75
N SER A 43 0.38 -2.44 -8.37
CA SER A 43 0.24 -1.00 -8.59
C SER A 43 -1.04 -0.68 -9.34
N ARG A 44 -1.40 -1.46 -10.36
CA ARG A 44 -2.64 -1.23 -11.13
C ARG A 44 -3.89 -1.43 -10.28
N VAL A 45 -3.90 -2.47 -9.44
CA VAL A 45 -5.03 -2.77 -8.54
C VAL A 45 -5.18 -1.68 -7.48
N ILE A 46 -4.10 -1.31 -6.81
CA ILE A 46 -4.11 -0.29 -5.75
C ILE A 46 -4.51 1.08 -6.32
N MET A 47 -3.97 1.45 -7.49
CA MET A 47 -4.27 2.75 -8.13
C MET A 47 -5.70 2.86 -8.67
N ASN A 48 -6.39 1.76 -8.91
CA ASN A 48 -7.83 1.80 -9.22
C ASN A 48 -8.66 2.33 -8.04
N GLY A 49 -8.15 2.25 -6.81
CA GLY A 49 -8.75 2.82 -5.60
C GLY A 49 -10.09 2.21 -5.19
N LYS A 50 -10.53 1.12 -5.83
CA LYS A 50 -11.76 0.40 -5.50
C LYS A 50 -11.47 -0.61 -4.41
N GLN A 51 -12.07 -0.42 -3.24
CA GLN A 51 -11.98 -1.38 -2.14
C GLN A 51 -12.84 -2.61 -2.43
N GLY A 52 -12.33 -3.77 -2.03
CA GLY A 52 -12.92 -5.09 -2.24
C GLY A 52 -11.86 -6.18 -2.15
N ASP A 53 -12.25 -7.43 -2.40
CA ASP A 53 -11.39 -8.60 -2.23
C ASP A 53 -10.07 -8.52 -3.03
N GLU A 54 -10.11 -7.94 -4.24
CA GLU A 54 -8.91 -7.74 -5.07
C GLU A 54 -7.92 -6.75 -4.45
N PHE A 55 -8.42 -5.69 -3.81
CA PHE A 55 -7.59 -4.68 -3.14
C PHE A 55 -6.95 -5.26 -1.87
N ASP A 56 -7.72 -6.00 -1.07
CA ASP A 56 -7.22 -6.66 0.12
C ASP A 56 -6.19 -7.75 -0.21
N SER A 57 -6.44 -8.52 -1.27
CA SER A 57 -5.48 -9.48 -1.81
C SER A 57 -4.20 -8.78 -2.31
N ALA A 58 -4.34 -7.64 -2.97
CA ALA A 58 -3.19 -6.87 -3.43
C ALA A 58 -2.33 -6.34 -2.28
N LEU A 59 -2.95 -5.93 -1.16
CA LEU A 59 -2.24 -5.53 0.06
C LEU A 59 -1.49 -6.70 0.71
N SER A 60 -2.11 -7.87 0.80
CA SER A 60 -1.45 -9.08 1.33
C SER A 60 -0.25 -9.47 0.46
N ASN A 61 -0.41 -9.49 -0.86
CA ASN A 61 0.66 -9.79 -1.80
C ASN A 61 1.79 -8.73 -1.75
N LEU A 62 1.44 -7.46 -1.54
CA LEU A 62 2.43 -6.38 -1.39
C LEU A 62 3.34 -6.62 -0.17
N ALA A 63 2.77 -7.03 0.95
CA ALA A 63 3.54 -7.37 2.15
C ALA A 63 4.43 -8.61 1.93
N GLU A 64 3.94 -9.61 1.18
CA GLU A 64 4.75 -10.77 0.81
C GLU A 64 5.95 -10.37 -0.07
N GLN A 65 5.75 -9.49 -1.05
CA GLN A 65 6.84 -8.99 -1.89
C GLN A 65 7.88 -8.18 -1.11
N GLU A 66 7.45 -7.44 -0.09
CA GLU A 66 8.37 -6.73 0.81
C GLU A 66 9.31 -7.71 1.53
N ASP A 67 8.76 -8.78 2.13
CA ASP A 67 9.53 -9.79 2.85
C ASP A 67 10.52 -10.53 1.92
N ILE A 68 10.09 -10.87 0.70
CA ILE A 68 10.98 -11.47 -0.30
C ILE A 68 12.11 -10.48 -0.66
N GLY A 69 11.81 -9.20 -0.87
CA GLY A 69 12.82 -8.16 -1.12
C GLY A 69 13.85 -8.03 0.01
N TRP A 70 13.42 -8.14 1.27
CA TRP A 70 14.33 -8.16 2.43
C TRP A 70 15.25 -9.37 2.43
N LYS A 71 14.73 -10.56 2.13
CA LYS A 71 15.52 -11.79 2.03
C LYS A 71 16.56 -11.70 0.91
N VAL A 72 16.19 -11.13 -0.24
CA VAL A 72 17.12 -10.88 -1.35
C VAL A 72 18.25 -9.93 -0.92
N ARG A 73 17.90 -8.79 -0.31
CA ARG A 73 18.91 -7.84 0.22
C ARG A 73 19.87 -8.50 1.18
N LEU A 74 19.36 -9.28 2.14
CA LEU A 74 20.17 -9.98 3.11
C LEU A 74 21.12 -10.97 2.42
N CYS A 75 20.62 -11.76 1.47
CA CYS A 75 21.44 -12.71 0.71
C CYS A 75 22.52 -12.03 -0.13
N LEU A 76 22.22 -10.88 -0.74
CA LEU A 76 23.20 -10.06 -1.47
C LEU A 76 24.30 -9.56 -0.53
N MET A 77 23.93 -9.00 0.64
CA MET A 77 24.89 -8.51 1.62
C MET A 77 25.78 -9.62 2.18
N ASP A 78 25.20 -10.80 2.48
CA ASP A 78 25.97 -11.93 2.98
C ASP A 78 26.92 -12.50 1.91
N SER A 79 26.47 -12.60 0.66
CA SER A 79 27.35 -12.94 -0.48
C SER A 79 28.48 -11.91 -0.65
N GLN A 80 28.16 -10.62 -0.55
CA GLN A 80 29.15 -9.55 -0.67
C GLN A 80 30.23 -9.65 0.41
N ARG A 81 29.82 -9.94 1.66
CA ARG A 81 30.76 -10.14 2.78
C ARG A 81 31.63 -11.38 2.57
N ALA A 82 31.04 -12.49 2.14
CA ALA A 82 31.76 -13.73 1.88
C ALA A 82 32.79 -13.57 0.74
N LEU A 83 32.41 -12.94 -0.36
CA LEU A 83 33.32 -12.64 -1.47
C LEU A 83 34.41 -11.64 -1.07
N ASN A 84 34.08 -10.59 -0.33
CA ASN A 84 35.10 -9.68 0.20
C ASN A 84 36.09 -10.38 1.14
N PHE A 85 35.62 -11.32 1.97
CA PHE A 85 36.49 -12.15 2.78
C PHE A 85 37.41 -13.00 1.89
N LEU A 86 36.86 -13.66 0.87
CA LEU A 86 37.60 -14.48 -0.08
C LEU A 86 38.71 -13.69 -0.77
N VAL A 87 38.38 -12.51 -1.33
CA VAL A 87 39.30 -11.62 -2.04
C VAL A 87 40.40 -11.06 -1.13
N ARG A 88 40.09 -10.78 0.14
CA ARG A 88 41.06 -10.16 1.07
C ARG A 88 41.93 -11.17 1.81
N ARG A 89 41.40 -12.37 2.13
CA ARG A 89 42.06 -13.34 3.01
C ARG A 89 42.67 -14.52 2.27
N THR A 90 42.26 -14.79 1.03
CA THR A 90 42.70 -15.96 0.26
C THR A 90 43.62 -15.52 -0.88
N ARG A 91 44.70 -16.27 -1.14
CA ARG A 91 45.53 -16.08 -2.34
C ARG A 91 44.85 -16.72 -3.55
N LEU A 92 43.94 -15.98 -4.16
CA LEU A 92 43.28 -16.41 -5.40
C LEU A 92 44.22 -16.26 -6.60
N PRO A 93 44.19 -17.20 -7.56
CA PRO A 93 44.79 -17.01 -8.89
C PRO A 93 44.21 -15.76 -9.58
N ALA A 94 44.96 -15.16 -10.51
CA ALA A 94 44.57 -13.92 -11.18
C ALA A 94 43.17 -13.99 -11.82
N ASN A 95 42.87 -15.07 -12.56
CA ASN A 95 41.57 -15.28 -13.21
C ASN A 95 40.42 -15.36 -12.20
N GLN A 96 40.60 -16.09 -11.10
CA GLN A 96 39.58 -16.27 -10.06
C GLN A 96 39.36 -14.99 -9.24
N LEU A 97 40.41 -14.19 -9.06
CA LEU A 97 40.33 -12.88 -8.43
C LEU A 97 39.55 -11.88 -9.32
N GLU A 98 39.71 -11.96 -10.63
CA GLU A 98 38.94 -11.18 -11.59
C GLU A 98 37.45 -11.57 -11.55
N GLN A 99 37.12 -12.87 -11.63
CA GLN A 99 35.74 -13.37 -11.51
C GLN A 99 35.10 -12.93 -10.18
N ALA A 100 35.80 -13.04 -9.06
CA ALA A 100 35.29 -12.57 -7.77
C ALA A 100 34.99 -11.07 -7.73
N ARG A 101 35.78 -10.24 -8.43
CA ARG A 101 35.56 -8.79 -8.55
C ARG A 101 34.38 -8.46 -9.46
N GLU A 102 34.18 -9.23 -10.53
CA GLU A 102 33.00 -9.11 -11.39
C GLU A 102 31.72 -9.40 -10.59
N ILE A 103 31.67 -10.52 -9.86
CA ILE A 103 30.51 -10.86 -9.02
C ILE A 103 30.26 -9.78 -7.96
N LEU A 104 31.31 -9.23 -7.33
CA LEU A 104 31.16 -8.12 -6.37
C LEU A 104 30.55 -6.87 -7.03
N ARG A 105 30.97 -6.53 -8.25
CA ARG A 105 30.42 -5.41 -9.01
C ARG A 105 28.96 -5.64 -9.38
N ASP A 106 28.60 -6.87 -9.73
CA ASP A 106 27.21 -7.24 -10.01
C ASP A 106 26.34 -7.08 -8.77
N ILE A 107 26.79 -7.55 -7.60
CA ILE A 107 26.10 -7.33 -6.32
C ILE A 107 25.92 -5.83 -6.05
N GLU A 108 26.97 -5.03 -6.23
CA GLU A 108 26.91 -3.57 -6.05
C GLU A 108 25.92 -2.90 -7.01
N SER A 109 25.73 -3.46 -8.21
CA SER A 109 24.72 -2.98 -9.16
C SER A 109 23.28 -3.37 -8.77
N LEU A 110 23.08 -4.52 -8.13
CA LEU A 110 21.75 -5.01 -7.73
C LEU A 110 21.22 -4.33 -6.45
N LEU A 111 22.10 -3.89 -5.55
CA LEU A 111 21.69 -3.23 -4.30
C LEU A 111 20.82 -1.97 -4.51
N PRO A 112 21.16 -1.04 -5.44
CA PRO A 112 20.28 0.09 -5.78
C PRO A 112 18.92 -0.32 -6.34
N HIS A 113 18.86 -1.38 -7.15
CA HIS A 113 17.60 -1.89 -7.70
C HIS A 113 16.71 -2.42 -6.57
N ASN A 114 17.29 -3.17 -5.64
CA ASN A 114 16.57 -3.64 -4.47
C ASN A 114 16.07 -2.48 -3.58
N GLU A 115 16.84 -1.39 -3.44
CA GLU A 115 16.38 -0.20 -2.71
C GLU A 115 15.22 0.50 -3.43
N SER A 116 15.28 0.59 -4.77
CA SER A 116 14.17 1.12 -5.58
C SER A 116 12.89 0.28 -5.45
N LEU A 117 12.99 -1.05 -5.33
CA LEU A 117 11.86 -1.91 -5.01
C LEU A 117 11.20 -1.53 -3.67
N PHE A 118 11.99 -1.34 -2.61
CA PHE A 118 11.46 -0.92 -1.32
C PHE A 118 10.77 0.44 -1.38
N GLN A 119 11.31 1.39 -2.16
CA GLN A 119 10.65 2.68 -2.38
C GLN A 119 9.29 2.50 -3.07
N LYS A 120 9.21 1.62 -4.08
CA LYS A 120 7.95 1.32 -4.76
C LYS A 120 6.94 0.65 -3.84
N VAL A 121 7.36 -0.32 -3.01
CA VAL A 121 6.50 -0.97 -2.00
C VAL A 121 5.93 0.06 -1.03
N ASN A 122 6.78 0.92 -0.47
CA ASN A 122 6.36 1.97 0.46
C ASN A 122 5.40 2.98 -0.20
N PHE A 123 5.67 3.35 -1.45
CA PHE A 123 4.77 4.21 -2.22
C PHE A 123 3.40 3.57 -2.40
N LEU A 124 3.33 2.29 -2.77
CA LEU A 124 2.06 1.57 -2.94
C LEU A 124 1.30 1.41 -1.62
N MET A 125 1.99 1.12 -0.52
CA MET A 125 1.39 1.05 0.82
C MET A 125 0.79 2.40 1.22
N GLN A 126 1.51 3.50 1.00
CA GLN A 126 1.02 4.86 1.27
C GLN A 126 -0.16 5.24 0.37
N ALA A 127 -0.11 4.91 -0.92
CA ALA A 127 -1.21 5.14 -1.84
C ALA A 127 -2.46 4.38 -1.41
N ALA A 128 -2.31 3.11 -1.03
CA ALA A 128 -3.42 2.29 -0.53
C ALA A 128 -4.04 2.89 0.75
N MET A 129 -3.23 3.28 1.73
CA MET A 129 -3.72 3.99 2.92
C MET A 129 -4.42 5.31 2.57
N GLY A 130 -3.94 6.03 1.56
CA GLY A 130 -4.58 7.24 1.02
C GLY A 130 -5.98 6.96 0.49
N PHE A 131 -6.15 5.93 -0.35
CA PHE A 131 -7.47 5.52 -0.84
C PHE A 131 -8.40 5.05 0.29
N ILE A 132 -7.87 4.32 1.28
CA ILE A 132 -8.63 3.92 2.47
C ILE A 132 -9.18 5.14 3.20
N ASN A 133 -8.33 6.13 3.45
CA ASN A 133 -8.73 7.35 4.13
C ASN A 133 -9.77 8.17 3.32
N ILE A 134 -9.60 8.27 2.00
CA ILE A 134 -10.56 8.96 1.13
C ILE A 134 -11.95 8.31 1.23
N GLU A 135 -12.04 6.99 1.18
CA GLU A 135 -13.32 6.29 1.27
C GLU A 135 -13.93 6.41 2.68
N GLN A 136 -13.13 6.28 3.74
CA GLN A 136 -13.60 6.51 5.11
C GLN A 136 -14.12 7.94 5.29
N SER A 137 -13.42 8.94 4.76
CA SER A 137 -13.83 10.34 4.77
C SER A 137 -15.14 10.56 4.01
N ARG A 138 -15.32 9.87 2.87
CA ARG A 138 -16.57 9.89 2.10
C ARG A 138 -17.73 9.29 2.92
N ILE A 139 -17.52 8.14 3.54
CA ILE A 139 -18.52 7.48 4.40
C ILE A 139 -18.94 8.40 5.55
N ILE A 140 -17.97 8.98 6.27
CA ILE A 140 -18.23 9.92 7.37
C ILE A 140 -19.01 11.15 6.87
N LYS A 141 -18.62 11.71 5.71
CA LYS A 141 -19.34 12.84 5.11
C LYS A 141 -20.81 12.49 4.86
N ILE A 142 -21.10 11.31 4.31
CA ILE A 142 -22.47 10.86 4.06
C ILE A 142 -23.26 10.75 5.37
N PHE A 143 -22.74 10.05 6.37
CA PHE A 143 -23.42 9.91 7.67
C PHE A 143 -23.64 11.25 8.38
N SER A 144 -22.68 12.17 8.27
CA SER A 144 -22.79 13.53 8.81
C SER A 144 -23.92 14.30 8.13
N VAL A 145 -23.98 14.29 6.80
CA VAL A 145 -25.07 14.94 6.04
C VAL A 145 -26.43 14.35 6.41
N VAL A 146 -26.54 13.01 6.48
CA VAL A 146 -27.77 12.33 6.89
C VAL A 146 -28.18 12.77 8.31
N SER A 147 -27.24 12.78 9.25
CA SER A 147 -27.50 13.19 10.64
C SER A 147 -27.97 14.64 10.72
N VAL A 148 -27.30 15.58 10.04
CA VAL A 148 -27.69 17.00 10.05
C VAL A 148 -29.07 17.22 9.43
N VAL A 149 -29.49 16.41 8.46
CA VAL A 149 -30.84 16.48 7.87
C VAL A 149 -31.92 15.95 8.82
N PHE A 150 -31.63 14.88 9.59
CA PHE A 150 -32.63 14.24 10.47
C PHE A 150 -32.65 14.76 11.91
N LEU A 151 -31.55 15.29 12.44
CA LEU A 151 -31.48 15.75 13.83
C LEU A 151 -32.49 16.89 14.13
N PRO A 152 -32.62 17.96 13.31
CA PRO A 152 -33.56 19.04 13.61
C PRO A 152 -35.03 18.59 13.58
N PRO A 153 -35.53 17.86 12.57
CA PRO A 153 -36.89 17.32 12.61
C PRO A 153 -37.13 16.39 13.80
N THR A 154 -36.14 15.56 14.18
CA THR A 154 -36.26 14.67 15.34
C THR A 154 -36.36 15.44 16.64
N LEU A 155 -35.60 16.54 16.80
CA LEU A 155 -35.70 17.42 17.97
C LEU A 155 -37.06 18.08 18.06
N VAL A 156 -37.60 18.58 16.94
CA VAL A 156 -38.94 19.16 16.88
C VAL A 156 -39.98 18.09 17.23
N ALA A 157 -39.89 16.89 16.66
CA ALA A 157 -40.82 15.80 16.91
C ALA A 157 -40.79 15.35 18.37
N SER A 158 -39.58 15.26 18.95
CA SER A 158 -39.38 14.95 20.36
C SER A 158 -40.01 16.03 21.25
N SER A 159 -39.79 17.31 20.96
CA SER A 159 -40.35 18.43 21.73
C SER A 159 -41.88 18.43 21.74
N TYR A 160 -42.53 18.20 20.59
CA TYR A 160 -44.00 18.10 20.51
C TYR A 160 -44.55 16.77 21.05
N GLY A 161 -43.72 15.75 21.21
CA GLY A 161 -44.07 14.49 21.86
C GLY A 161 -44.02 14.52 23.40
N MET A 162 -43.57 15.62 24.00
CA MET A 162 -43.52 15.78 25.46
C MET A 162 -44.91 16.13 26.02
N ASN A 163 -45.40 15.39 27.01
CA ASN A 163 -46.67 15.65 27.72
C ASN A 163 -46.57 16.84 28.70
N PHE A 164 -46.30 18.05 28.21
CA PHE A 164 -46.36 19.25 29.05
C PHE A 164 -47.78 19.80 29.15
N GLU A 165 -48.22 20.07 30.39
CA GLU A 165 -49.57 20.57 30.75
C GLU A 165 -49.82 22.03 30.30
N PHE A 166 -48.75 22.81 30.07
CA PHE A 166 -48.78 24.17 29.51
C PHE A 166 -48.04 24.21 28.16
N MET A 167 -48.72 23.84 27.07
CA MET A 167 -48.26 24.08 25.70
C MET A 167 -49.14 25.15 25.03
N PRO A 168 -48.79 26.45 25.09
CA PRO A 168 -49.61 27.53 24.49
C PRO A 168 -49.74 27.39 22.97
N GLU A 169 -48.82 26.68 22.30
CA GLU A 169 -48.84 26.43 20.85
C GLU A 169 -49.92 25.42 20.42
N LEU A 170 -50.41 24.57 21.32
CA LEU A 170 -51.42 23.54 21.02
C LEU A 170 -52.86 24.11 20.95
N HIS A 171 -53.10 25.28 21.56
CA HIS A 171 -54.38 25.98 21.49
C HIS A 171 -54.55 26.82 20.22
N TRP A 172 -53.51 26.90 19.39
CA TRP A 172 -53.55 27.60 18.11
C TRP A 172 -53.95 26.64 16.99
N THR A 173 -54.98 26.97 16.23
CA THR A 173 -55.50 26.15 15.10
C THR A 173 -54.43 25.82 14.04
N PHE A 174 -53.33 26.59 13.99
CA PHE A 174 -52.21 26.39 13.06
C PHE A 174 -50.94 25.82 13.71
N GLY A 175 -50.94 25.49 15.02
CA GLY A 175 -49.75 24.98 15.70
C GLY A 175 -49.24 23.65 15.11
N TYR A 176 -50.14 22.72 14.83
CA TYR A 176 -49.79 21.42 14.23
C TYR A 176 -49.30 21.54 12.76
N PRO A 177 -49.98 22.27 11.85
CA PRO A 177 -49.44 22.58 10.53
C PRO A 177 -48.10 23.36 10.57
N GLY A 178 -47.95 24.28 11.53
CA GLY A 178 -46.74 25.08 11.73
C GLY A 178 -45.54 24.23 12.16
N ALA A 179 -45.74 23.28 13.08
CA ALA A 179 -44.71 22.33 13.51
C ALA A 179 -44.22 21.46 12.35
N ILE A 180 -45.14 20.96 11.51
CA ILE A 180 -44.80 20.21 10.29
C ILE A 180 -44.02 21.10 9.31
N GLY A 181 -44.45 22.35 9.12
CA GLY A 181 -43.72 23.34 8.31
C GLY A 181 -42.30 23.59 8.83
N LEU A 182 -42.14 23.67 10.14
CA LEU A 182 -40.84 23.86 10.81
C LEU A 182 -39.94 22.62 10.67
N MET A 183 -40.49 21.41 10.79
CA MET A 183 -39.75 20.17 10.50
C MET A 183 -39.27 20.10 9.05
N ILE A 184 -40.14 20.43 8.09
CA ILE A 184 -39.81 20.46 6.66
C ILE A 184 -38.75 21.53 6.38
N ALA A 185 -38.90 22.74 6.95
CA ALA A 185 -37.93 23.82 6.82
C ALA A 185 -36.58 23.46 7.44
N ALA A 186 -36.58 22.80 8.61
CA ALA A 186 -35.37 22.39 9.31
C ALA A 186 -34.64 21.22 8.63
N GLY A 187 -35.33 20.36 7.88
CA GLY A 187 -34.72 19.35 7.01
C GLY A 187 -34.21 19.94 5.68
N LEU A 188 -34.91 20.92 5.11
CA LEU A 188 -34.52 21.57 3.85
C LEU A 188 -33.41 22.62 4.02
N ALA A 189 -33.32 23.29 5.16
CA ALA A 189 -32.33 24.34 5.40
C ALA A 189 -30.88 23.83 5.30
N PRO A 190 -30.50 22.69 5.91
CA PRO A 190 -29.18 22.09 5.71
C PRO A 190 -28.97 21.63 4.27
N TYR A 191 -29.96 21.02 3.63
CA TYR A 191 -29.87 20.57 2.24
C TYR A 191 -29.54 21.73 1.29
N LEU A 192 -30.24 22.86 1.42
CA LEU A 192 -29.99 24.07 0.64
C LEU A 192 -28.62 24.69 0.96
N TYR A 193 -28.20 24.65 2.22
CA TYR A 193 -26.87 25.13 2.64
C TYR A 193 -25.73 24.29 2.04
N PHE A 194 -25.83 22.95 2.09
CA PHE A 194 -24.84 22.04 1.51
C PHE A 194 -24.77 22.18 -0.03
N LYS A 195 -25.93 22.32 -0.70
CA LYS A 195 -26.00 22.54 -2.15
C LYS A 195 -25.33 23.84 -2.58
N ARG A 196 -25.44 24.91 -1.78
CA ARG A 196 -24.87 26.22 -2.11
C ARG A 196 -23.35 26.29 -1.89
N LYS A 197 -22.78 25.35 -1.14
CA LYS A 197 -21.35 25.34 -0.76
C LYS A 197 -20.51 24.33 -1.55
N ASN A 198 -21.09 23.65 -2.57
CA ASN A 198 -20.43 22.60 -3.38
C ASN A 198 -19.66 21.57 -2.53
N TRP A 199 -20.22 21.20 -1.38
CA TRP A 199 -19.60 20.22 -0.48
C TRP A 199 -20.02 18.76 -0.76
N LEU A 200 -21.00 18.62 -1.64
CA LEU A 200 -21.46 17.41 -2.32
C LEU A 200 -20.89 17.37 -3.73
#